data_AF-A0A923ML71-F1
#
_entry.id   AF-A0A923ML71-F1
#
_cell.length_a   1.000
_cell.length_b   1.000
_cell.length_c   1.000
_cell.angle_alpha   90.00
_cell.angle_beta   90.00
_cell.angle_gamma   90.00
#
_symmetry.space_group_name_H-M   'P 1'
#
loop_
_entity.id
_entity.type
_entity.pdbx_description
1 polymer ?
#
loop_
_entity_poly.entity_id
_entity_poly.type
_entity_poly.pdbx_seq_one_letter_code
_entity_poly.pdbx_strand_id
1 'polypeptide(L)' 'MKQFKEAHLEITTGGLNASIRAKGDTKSLILAWVLLTTHVAKKLKVPLPKMLAICAALRGDVEDLRRDLRDRSFRIT' A
#
# COMPACT_ATOMS: atom_id res chain seq x y z
N MET A 1 -27.91 0.89 -10.49
CA MET A 1 -26.82 0.58 -9.54
C MET A 1 -25.50 0.89 -10.22
N LYS A 2 -24.70 1.84 -9.71
CA LYS A 2 -23.39 2.19 -10.31
C LYS A 2 -22.48 0.97 -10.15
N GLN A 3 -22.05 0.38 -11.25
CA GLN A 3 -21.01 -0.64 -11.26
C GLN A 3 -19.79 -0.05 -10.55
N PHE A 4 -19.48 -0.52 -9.35
CA PHE A 4 -18.17 -0.32 -8.78
C PHE A 4 -17.22 -1.03 -9.75
N LYS A 5 -16.44 -0.25 -10.53
CA LYS A 5 -15.33 -0.79 -11.30
C LYS A 5 -14.44 -1.50 -10.30
N GLU A 6 -14.37 -2.83 -10.37
CA GLU A 6 -13.69 -3.66 -9.38
C GLU A 6 -12.31 -3.07 -9.05
N ALA A 7 -12.10 -2.69 -7.79
CA ALA A 7 -10.77 -2.35 -7.33
C ALA A 7 -9.95 -3.63 -7.18
N HIS A 8 -8.77 -3.61 -7.78
CA HIS A 8 -7.83 -4.71 -7.77
C HIS A 8 -6.53 -4.21 -7.14
N LEU A 9 -6.17 -4.80 -6.01
CA LEU A 9 -4.87 -4.62 -5.36
C LEU A 9 -4.14 -5.96 -5.41
N GLU A 10 -3.09 -6.03 -6.23
CA GLU A 10 -2.24 -7.20 -6.37
C GLU A 10 -0.89 -6.90 -5.73
N ILE A 11 -0.43 -7.82 -4.88
CA ILE A 11 0.92 -7.79 -4.31
C ILE A 11 1.63 -9.03 -4.83
N THR A 12 2.60 -8.82 -5.72
CA THR A 12 3.42 -9.88 -6.28
C THR A 12 4.79 -9.82 -5.61
N THR A 13 5.23 -10.95 -5.05
CA THR A 13 6.57 -11.10 -4.49
C THR A 13 7.35 -12.11 -5.33
N GLY A 14 8.47 -11.70 -5.92
CA GLY A 14 9.34 -12.57 -6.71
C GLY A 14 10.81 -12.30 -6.37
N GLY A 15 11.45 -13.26 -5.71
CA GLY A 15 12.84 -13.11 -5.25
C GLY A 15 13.01 -11.93 -4.28
N LEU A 16 13.93 -11.02 -4.59
CA LEU A 16 14.15 -9.78 -3.82
C LEU A 16 13.19 -8.63 -4.18
N ASN A 17 12.31 -8.81 -5.16
CA ASN A 17 11.44 -7.76 -5.67
C ASN A 17 10.01 -7.95 -5.16
N ALA A 18 9.41 -6.86 -4.68
CA ALA A 18 7.99 -6.77 -4.41
C ALA A 18 7.38 -5.70 -5.32
N SER A 19 6.28 -6.04 -6.00
CA SER A 19 5.51 -5.08 -6.80
C SER A 19 4.09 -5.02 -6.29
N ILE A 20 3.57 -3.80 -6.18
CA ILE A 20 2.16 -3.55 -5.85
C ILE A 20 1.50 -2.96 -7.09
N ARG A 21 0.45 -3.61 -7.58
CA ARG A 21 -0.38 -3.12 -8.68
C ARG A 21 -1.76 -2.77 -8.14
N ALA A 22 -2.18 -1.53 -8.36
CA ALA A 22 -3.47 -1.00 -7.94
C ALA A 22 -4.26 -0.53 -9.16
N LYS A 23 -5.48 -1.04 -9.34
CA LYS A 23 -6.41 -0.65 -10.42
C LYS A 23 -7.79 -0.37 -9.81
N GLY A 24 -8.46 0.70 -10.23
CA GLY A 24 -9.78 1.08 -9.71
C GLY A 24 -9.90 2.59 -9.48
N ASP A 25 -11.09 3.06 -9.13
CA ASP A 25 -11.27 4.45 -8.68
C ASP A 25 -10.69 4.65 -7.26
N THR A 26 -10.42 5.91 -6.91
CA THR A 26 -9.82 6.27 -5.62
C THR A 26 -10.56 5.70 -4.42
N LYS A 27 -11.90 5.67 -4.42
CA LYS A 27 -12.68 5.16 -3.28
C LYS A 27 -12.51 3.65 -3.15
N SER A 28 -12.58 2.94 -4.27
CA SER A 28 -12.42 1.49 -4.29
C SER A 28 -10.98 1.07 -3.92
N LEU A 29 -9.97 1.86 -4.29
CA LEU A 29 -8.58 1.65 -3.85
C LEU A 29 -8.37 1.89 -2.35
N ILE A 30 -8.96 2.97 -1.81
CA ILE A 30 -8.94 3.22 -0.35
C ILE A 30 -9.56 2.04 0.39
N LEU A 31 -10.70 1.53 -0.09
CA LEU A 31 -11.37 0.38 0.52
C LEU A 31 -10.49 -0.88 0.48
N ALA A 32 -9.88 -1.19 -0.66
CA ALA A 32 -8.97 -2.35 -0.78
C ALA A 32 -7.79 -2.24 0.19
N TRP A 33 -7.23 -1.04 0.36
CA TRP A 33 -6.15 -0.81 1.32
C TRP A 33 -6.63 -0.99 2.77
N VAL A 34 -7.76 -0.40 3.15
CA VAL A 34 -8.32 -0.57 4.51
C VAL A 34 -8.58 -2.05 4.83
N LEU A 35 -9.08 -2.83 3.87
CA LEU A 35 -9.30 -4.27 4.03
C LEU A 35 -7.99 -5.03 4.25
N LEU A 36 -6.96 -4.75 3.44
CA LEU A 36 -5.65 -5.38 3.57
C LEU A 36 -4.99 -5.02 4.92
N THR A 37 -4.98 -3.74 5.31
CA THR A 37 -4.45 -3.32 6.62
C THR A 37 -5.18 -3.99 7.77
N THR A 38 -6.51 -4.11 7.68
CA THR A 38 -7.33 -4.81 8.69
C THR A 38 -6.98 -6.28 8.78
N HIS A 39 -6.78 -6.95 7.63
CA HIS A 39 -6.41 -8.35 7.60
C HIS A 39 -5.01 -8.59 8.21
N VAL A 40 -4.04 -7.74 7.89
CA VAL A 40 -2.69 -7.80 8.46
C VAL A 40 -2.71 -7.53 9.96
N ALA A 41 -3.45 -6.51 10.43
CA ALA A 41 -3.59 -6.21 11.86
C ALA A 41 -4.14 -7.42 12.63
N LYS A 42 -5.17 -8.10 12.09
CA LYS A 42 -5.70 -9.34 12.65
C LYS A 42 -4.67 -10.45 12.70
N LYS A 43 -3.95 -10.69 11.60
CA LYS A 43 -2.91 -11.73 11.50
C LYS A 43 -1.77 -11.50 12.50
N LEU A 44 -1.33 -10.25 12.66
CA LEU A 44 -0.26 -9.86 13.60
C LEU A 44 -0.76 -9.66 15.03
N LYS A 45 -2.06 -9.85 15.30
CA LYS A 45 -2.70 -9.61 16.61
C LYS A 45 -2.44 -8.20 17.16
N VAL A 46 -2.31 -7.22 16.26
CA VAL A 46 -2.16 -5.80 16.62
C VAL A 46 -3.54 -5.14 16.52
N PRO A 47 -3.99 -4.38 17.53
CA PRO A 47 -5.23 -3.61 17.43
C PRO A 47 -5.19 -2.68 16.21
N LEU A 48 -6.25 -2.67 15.41
CA LEU A 48 -6.31 -1.86 14.20
C LEU A 48 -5.94 -0.38 14.43
N PRO A 49 -6.42 0.30 15.50
CA PRO A 49 -6.00 1.68 15.78
C PRO A 49 -4.49 1.83 15.98
N LYS A 50 -3.84 0.86 16.63
CA LYS A 50 -2.39 0.83 16.84
C LYS A 50 -1.65 0.60 15.52
N MET A 51 -2.15 -0.28 14.65
CA MET A 51 -1.60 -0.48 13.31
C MET A 51 -1.67 0.81 12.47
N LEU A 52 -2.83 1.49 12.48
CA LEU A 52 -3.01 2.75 11.75
C LEU A 52 -2.10 3.86 12.27
N ALA A 53 -1.90 3.95 13.59
CA ALA A 53 -0.97 4.90 14.19
C ALA A 53 0.49 4.64 13.73
N ILE A 54 0.90 3.36 13.64
CA ILE A 54 2.22 2.98 13.12
C ILE A 54 2.33 3.39 11.63
N CYS A 55 1.35 3.07 10.80
CA CYS A 55 1.34 3.48 9.39
C CYS A 55 1.43 5.01 9.22
N ALA A 56 0.75 5.78 10.08
CA ALA A 56 0.81 7.23 10.05
C ALA A 56 2.19 7.78 10.47
N ALA A 57 2.82 7.18 11.48
CA ALA A 57 4.16 7.55 11.93
C ALA A 57 5.23 7.30 10.84
N LEU A 58 5.08 6.22 10.08
CA LEU A 58 5.97 5.85 8.97
C LEU A 58 5.79 6.72 7.72
N ARG A 59 4.86 7.68 7.71
CA ARG A 59 4.56 8.50 6.51
C ARG A 59 5.79 9.25 6.01
N GLY A 60 6.60 9.81 6.91
CA GLY A 60 7.83 10.53 6.56
C GLY A 60 8.83 9.60 5.87
N ASP A 61 9.15 8.48 6.53
CA ASP A 61 10.08 7.48 6.03
C ASP A 61 9.66 6.91 4.65
N VAL A 62 8.35 6.73 4.43
CA VAL A 62 7.83 6.27 3.13
C VAL A 62 7.97 7.33 2.04
N GLU A 63 7.77 8.61 2.35
CA GLU A 63 8.00 9.69 1.38
C GLU A 63 9.49 9.85 1.05
N ASP A 64 10.38 9.72 2.03
CA ASP A 64 11.83 9.75 1.84
C ASP A 64 12.28 8.55 1.00
N LEU A 65 11.82 7.34 1.30
CA LEU A 65 12.08 6.15 0.47
C LEU A 65 11.58 6.34 -0.97
N ARG A 66 10.41 6.98 -1.16
CA ARG A 66 9.87 7.27 -2.50
C ARG A 66 10.74 8.27 -3.27
N ARG A 67 11.31 9.27 -2.59
CA ARG A 67 12.26 10.22 -3.17
C ARG A 67 13.54 9.52 -3.58
N ASP A 68 14.12 8.70 -2.70
CA ASP A 68 15.32 7.92 -3.00
C ASP A 68 15.15 6.99 -4.21
N LEU A 69 14.02 6.30 -4.31
CA LEU A 69 13.72 5.42 -5.44
C LEU A 69 13.54 6.20 -6.76
N ARG A 70 12.99 7.42 -6.68
CA ARG A 70 12.87 8.32 -7.83
C ARG A 70 14.25 8.80 -8.27
N ASP A 71 15.08 9.27 -7.35
CA ASP A 71 16.42 9.78 -7.65
C ASP A 71 17.35 8.67 -8.18
N ARG A 72 17.20 7.44 -7.67
CA ARG A 72 17.90 6.28 -8.25
C ARG A 72 17.43 5.94 -9.66
N SER A 73 16.14 6.08 -9.96
CA SER A 73 15.63 5.88 -11.33
C SER A 73 16.17 6.93 -12.31
N PHE A 74 16.37 8.17 -11.86
CA PHE A 74 16.97 9.24 -12.67
C PHE A 74 18.48 9.08 -12.93
N ARG A 75 19.22 8.33 -12.10
CA ARG A 75 20.66 8.07 -12.34
C ARG A 75 20.94 6.94 -13.33
N ILE A 76 19.92 6.20 -13.75
CA ILE A 76 20.04 5.03 -14.65
C ILE A 76 19.42 5.34 -16.04
N THR A 77 19.02 6.59 -16.28
CA THR A 77 18.57 7.09 -17.59
C THR A 77 19.53 8.15 -18.09
#